data_AF-A0A8T3R5R1-F1
#
_entry.id   AF-A0A8T3R5R1-F1
#
_cell.length_a   1.000
_cell.length_b   1.000
_cell.length_c   1.000
_cell.angle_alpha   90.00
_cell.angle_beta   90.00
_cell.angle_gamma   90.00
#
_symmetry.space_group_name_H-M   'P 1'
#
loop_
_entity.id
_entity.type
_entity.pdbx_description
1 polymer ?
#
loop_
_entity_poly.entity_id
_entity_poly.type
_entity_poly.pdbx_seq_one_letter_code
_entity_poly.pdbx_strand_id
1 'polypeptide(L)' 'MGSSNAAFVGDEVTDRFCVLGSAADHIAKLKELAAVGVDQFNVYLMNGDEEAQLDLYGRDVIPALGDAAA' A
#
# COMPACT_ATOMS: atom_id res chain seq x y z
N MET A 1 -15.93 0.43 -11.81
CA MET A 1 -16.05 -0.18 -10.46
C MET A 1 -16.27 0.92 -9.45
N GLY A 2 -17.31 0.82 -8.62
CA GLY A 2 -17.60 1.75 -7.53
C GLY A 2 -18.86 1.27 -6.82
N SER A 3 -18.79 1.04 -5.51
CA SER A 3 -19.99 0.68 -4.75
C SER A 3 -20.83 1.94 -4.50
N SER A 4 -22.14 1.79 -4.38
CA SER A 4 -23.05 2.88 -3.99
C SER A 4 -22.72 3.48 -2.61
N ASN A 5 -21.86 2.81 -1.83
CA ASN A 5 -21.44 3.22 -0.50
C ASN A 5 -20.05 3.89 -0.49
N ALA A 6 -19.40 4.09 -1.64
CA ALA A 6 -18.06 4.68 -1.70
C ALA A 6 -18.00 6.07 -1.03
N ALA A 7 -19.09 6.86 -1.10
CA ALA A 7 -19.17 8.17 -0.46
C ALA A 7 -19.21 8.13 1.09
N PHE A 8 -19.38 6.94 1.69
CA PHE A 8 -19.41 6.77 3.14
C PHE A 8 -18.01 6.61 3.75
N VAL A 9 -16.99 6.36 2.92
CA VAL A 9 -15.59 6.27 3.31
C VAL A 9 -14.92 7.55 2.82
N GLY A 10 -14.74 8.51 3.72
CA GLY A 10 -14.08 9.78 3.40
C GLY A 10 -12.56 9.65 3.29
N ASP A 11 -11.94 10.65 2.66
CA ASP A 11 -10.50 10.66 2.36
C ASP A 11 -9.61 10.44 3.59
N GLU A 12 -9.98 10.94 4.77
CA GLU A 12 -9.22 10.74 6.02
C GLU A 12 -9.18 9.27 6.45
N VAL A 13 -10.29 8.55 6.28
CA VAL A 13 -10.37 7.12 6.58
C VAL A 13 -9.55 6.34 5.54
N THR A 14 -9.67 6.71 4.27
CA THR A 14 -8.91 6.10 3.19
C THR A 14 -7.40 6.28 3.38
N ASP A 15 -6.92 7.48 3.69
CA ASP A 15 -5.49 7.72 3.92
C ASP A 15 -4.97 6.98 5.16
N ARG A 16 -5.77 6.86 6.23
CA ARG A 16 -5.35 6.13 7.42
C ARG A 16 -5.28 4.62 7.24
N PHE A 17 -6.21 4.05 6.47
CA PHE A 17 -6.42 2.60 6.45
C PHE A 17 -6.15 1.94 5.10
N CYS A 18 -5.80 2.71 4.06
CA CYS A 18 -5.46 2.18 2.75
C CYS A 18 -4.06 2.64 2.30
N VAL A 19 -3.43 1.79 1.48
CA VAL A 19 -2.22 2.13 0.73
C VAL A 19 -2.63 2.22 -0.74
N LEU A 20 -2.57 3.43 -1.30
CA LEU A 20 -3.07 3.73 -2.64
C LEU A 20 -2.10 4.66 -3.37
N GLY A 21 -2.18 4.68 -4.70
CA GLY A 21 -1.41 5.59 -5.54
C GLY A 21 -0.29 4.90 -6.30
N SER A 22 0.82 5.60 -6.48
CA SER A 22 2.00 5.11 -7.17
C SER A 22 2.87 4.23 -6.27
N ALA A 23 3.84 3.52 -6.85
CA ALA A 23 4.84 2.77 -6.08
C ALA A 23 5.55 3.64 -5.04
N ALA A 24 5.85 4.90 -5.37
CA ALA A 24 6.50 5.84 -4.46
C ALA A 24 5.60 6.20 -3.26
N ASP A 25 4.30 6.40 -3.48
CA ASP A 25 3.34 6.70 -2.41
C ASP A 25 3.23 5.50 -1.45
N HIS A 26 3.21 4.29 -2.01
CA HIS A 26 3.20 3.05 -1.24
C HIS A 26 4.46 2.92 -0.39
N ILE A 27 5.65 3.15 -0.97
CA ILE A 27 6.93 3.07 -0.25
C ILE A 27 6.98 4.08 0.89
N ALA A 28 6.55 5.32 0.65
CA ALA A 28 6.53 6.37 1.68
C ALA A 28 5.66 5.95 2.89
N LYS A 29 4.43 5.50 2.63
CA LYS A 29 3.51 5.05 3.67
C LYS A 29 4.04 3.84 4.44
N LEU A 30 4.59 2.85 3.73
CA LEU A 30 5.15 1.64 4.35
C LEU A 30 6.37 1.98 5.24
N LYS A 31 7.20 2.94 4.85
CA LYS A 31 8.32 3.43 5.69
C LYS A 31 7.84 4.17 6.94
N GLU A 32 6.80 5.00 6.84
CA GLU A 32 6.19 5.65 8.00
C GLU A 32 5.64 4.62 9.00
N LEU A 33 4.96 3.59 8.50
CA LEU A 33 4.44 2.49 9.31
C LEU A 33 5.57 1.66 9.94
N ALA A 34 6.64 1.39 9.20
CA ALA A 34 7.81 0.69 9.72
C ALA A 34 8.51 1.51 10.84
N ALA A 35 8.62 2.83 10.68
CA ALA A 35 9.22 3.71 11.68
C ALA A 35 8.47 3.74 13.03
N VAL A 36 7.17 3.39 13.03
CA VAL A 36 6.37 3.26 14.27
C VAL A 36 6.28 1.82 14.79
N GLY A 37 7.06 0.88 14.21
CA GLY A 37 7.24 -0.47 14.72
C GLY A 37 6.46 -1.57 14.00
N VAL A 38 5.88 -1.29 12.82
CA VAL A 38 5.30 -2.35 11.98
C VAL A 38 6.41 -3.12 11.27
N ASP A 39 6.47 -4.43 11.47
CA ASP A 39 7.53 -5.32 10.95
C ASP A 39 7.06 -6.23 9.81
N GLN A 40 5.75 -6.49 9.73
CA GLN A 40 5.15 -7.35 8.72
C GLN A 40 3.97 -6.67 8.01
N PHE A 41 4.02 -6.65 6.68
CA PHE A 41 2.94 -6.15 5.84
C PHE A 41 2.34 -7.28 5.01
N ASN A 42 1.01 -7.42 5.05
CA ASN A 42 0.26 -8.36 4.23
C ASN A 42 -0.49 -7.60 3.14
N VAL A 43 -0.26 -7.95 1.87
CA VAL A 43 -0.97 -7.35 0.74
C VAL A 43 -2.22 -8.15 0.44
N TYR A 44 -3.37 -7.49 0.44
CA TYR A 44 -4.63 -8.08 0.03
C TYR A 44 -4.97 -7.62 -1.38
N LEU A 45 -4.66 -8.48 -2.35
CA LEU A 45 -4.76 -8.20 -3.78
C LEU A 45 -6.04 -8.87 -4.32
N MET A 46 -7.07 -8.07 -4.57
CA MET A 46 -8.40 -8.58 -4.98
C MET A 46 -9.06 -7.80 -6.12
N ASN A 47 -8.40 -6.76 -6.62
CA ASN A 47 -8.98 -5.87 -7.61
C ASN A 47 -7.93 -5.16 -8.46
N GLY A 48 -8.31 -4.80 -9.69
CA GLY A 48 -7.43 -4.14 -10.63
C GLY A 48 -6.71 -5.14 -11.52
N ASP A 49 -5.47 -4.81 -11.88
CA ASP A 49 -4.58 -5.69 -12.63
C ASP A 49 -3.58 -6.31 -11.66
N GLU A 50 -3.96 -7.48 -11.12
CA GLU A 50 -3.31 -8.12 -10.00
C GLU A 50 -1.88 -8.58 -10.36
N GLU A 51 -1.69 -9.09 -11.58
CA GLU A 51 -0.37 -9.54 -12.05
C GLU A 51 0.59 -8.34 -12.21
N ALA A 52 0.14 -7.26 -12.86
CA ALA A 52 0.94 -6.05 -12.99
C ALA A 52 1.27 -5.39 -11.64
N GLN A 53 0.32 -5.43 -10.70
CA GLN A 53 0.54 -4.93 -9.34
C GLN A 53 1.57 -5.79 -8.58
N LEU A 54 1.49 -7.11 -8.69
CA LEU A 54 2.44 -8.02 -8.05
C LEU A 54 3.86 -7.81 -8.61
N ASP A 55 4.00 -7.68 -9.93
CA ASP A 55 5.27 -7.39 -10.59
C ASP A 55 5.87 -6.06 -10.14
N LEU A 56 5.04 -5.02 -10.03
CA LEU A 56 5.44 -3.71 -9.52
C LEU A 56 5.93 -3.79 -8.07
N TYR A 57 5.26 -4.56 -7.22
CA TYR A 57 5.71 -4.75 -5.84
C TYR A 57 7.06 -5.48 -5.77
N GLY A 58 7.25 -6.51 -6.59
CA GLY A 58 8.50 -7.25 -6.66
C GLY A 58 9.67 -6.40 -7.16
N ARG A 59 9.45 -5.57 -8.18
CA ARG A 59 10.49 -4.74 -8.80
C ARG A 59 10.81 -3.48 -8.01
N ASP A 60 9.79 -2.79 -7.51
CA ASP A 60 9.93 -1.39 -7.07
C ASP A 60 9.71 -1.23 -5.54
N VAL A 61 8.73 -1.91 -4.96
CA VAL A 61 8.32 -1.68 -3.55
C VAL A 61 9.16 -2.48 -2.55
N ILE A 62 9.22 -3.81 -2.70
CA ILE A 62 9.91 -4.70 -1.75
C ILE A 62 11.40 -4.35 -1.62
N PRO A 63 12.17 -4.13 -2.72
CA PRO A 63 13.58 -3.76 -2.61
C PRO A 63 13.80 -2.46 -1.83
N ALA A 64 12.88 -1.50 -1.92
CA ALA A 64 12.99 -0.21 -1.24
C ALA A 64 12.72 -0.28 0.28
N LEU A 65 12.19 -1.41 0.77
CA LEU A 65 11.94 -1.67 2.20
C LEU A 65 13.02 -2.55 2.85
N GLY A 66 13.90 -3.17 2.06
CA GLY A 66 14.99 -4.01 2.59
C GLY A 66 15.95 -3.27 3.53
N ASP A 67 16.10 -1.96 3.36
CA ASP A 67 16.91 -1.10 4.24
C ASP A 67 16.15 -0.55 5.45
N ALA A 68 14.82 -0.70 5.50
CA ALA A 68 13.97 -0.14 6.56
C ALA A 68 13.77 -1.10 7.75
N ALA A 69 14.11 -2.37 7.59
CA ALA A 69 13.98 -3.42 8.61
C ALA A 69 15.30 -3.72 9.36
N ALA A 70 16.34 -2.88 9.19
CA ALA A 70 17.66 -3.03 9.81
C ALA A 70 17.87 -2.06 10.99
#